data_AF-H3NBX0-F1
#
_entry.id   AF-H3NBX0-F1
#
_cell.length_a   1.000
_cell.length_b   1.000
_cell.length_c   1.000
_cell.angle_alpha   90.00
_cell.angle_beta   90.00
_cell.angle_gamma   90.00
#
_symmetry.space_group_name_H-M   'P 1'
#
loop_
_entity.id
_entity.type
_entity.pdbx_description
1 polymer ?
#
loop_
_entity_poly.entity_id
_entity_poly.type
_entity_poly.pdbx_seq_one_letter_code
_entity_poly.pdbx_strand_id
1 'polypeptide(L)'
;MNQNQESNITQLNNSHTRAYHQSQQIVKKRKAYLKKRMMLIVGVGMLLLTILAVPTLNNYMKAHDLREERQLASDELKLVKGYQEDLQYYIKQLNDEQYVAKLARNEYYVTGEGEIVFNLPDEHIPDYQRVIQQHKEDRHLLRHPEDATEPQSE
;
A
#
# COMPACT_ATOMS: atom_id res chain seq x y z
N MET A 1 -47.86 -22.26 -51.84
CA MET A 1 -48.75 -21.12 -51.56
C MET A 1 -49.51 -21.39 -50.27
N ASN A 2 -49.26 -20.66 -49.17
CA ASN A 2 -50.09 -20.73 -47.97
C ASN A 2 -50.88 -19.43 -47.85
N GLN A 3 -52.21 -19.55 -47.92
CA GLN A 3 -53.14 -18.43 -47.90
C GLN A 3 -53.34 -17.96 -46.45
N ASN A 4 -52.94 -16.72 -46.17
CA ASN A 4 -53.29 -16.01 -44.95
C ASN A 4 -54.80 -15.75 -44.97
N GLN A 5 -55.55 -16.47 -44.14
CA GLN A 5 -56.93 -16.10 -43.83
C GLN A 5 -56.91 -14.93 -42.86
N GLU A 6 -56.98 -13.71 -43.41
CA GLU A 6 -57.34 -12.54 -42.60
C GLU A 6 -58.81 -12.67 -42.22
N SER A 7 -59.07 -13.04 -40.96
CA SER A 7 -60.40 -12.98 -40.39
C SER A 7 -60.85 -11.51 -40.35
N ASN A 8 -61.76 -11.14 -41.25
CA ASN A 8 -62.40 -9.82 -41.31
C ASN A 8 -63.38 -9.64 -40.13
N ILE A 9 -62.82 -9.47 -38.93
CA ILE A 9 -63.59 -9.24 -37.70
C ILE A 9 -63.68 -7.73 -37.51
N THR A 10 -64.76 -7.14 -38.00
CA THR A 10 -65.07 -5.73 -37.76
C THR A 10 -65.50 -5.56 -36.31
N GLN A 11 -64.73 -4.79 -35.54
CA GLN A 11 -65.08 -4.48 -34.15
C GLN A 11 -66.42 -3.72 -34.12
N LEU A 12 -67.39 -4.21 -33.35
CA LEU A 12 -68.64 -3.52 -33.08
C LEU A 12 -68.32 -2.14 -32.47
N ASN A 13 -68.64 -1.09 -33.22
CA ASN A 13 -68.36 0.31 -32.90
C ASN A 13 -69.33 0.83 -31.83
N ASN A 14 -69.27 0.21 -30.65
CA ASN A 14 -70.15 0.42 -29.51
C ASN A 14 -69.52 1.46 -28.54
N SER A 15 -70.35 2.36 -27.99
CA SER A 15 -69.93 3.34 -26.97
C SER A 15 -69.29 2.69 -25.74
N HIS A 16 -69.78 1.51 -25.34
CA HIS A 16 -69.32 0.75 -24.18
C HIS A 16 -67.92 0.15 -24.37
N THR A 17 -67.64 -0.46 -25.53
CA THR A 17 -66.31 -0.97 -25.87
C THR A 17 -65.30 0.16 -26.01
N ARG A 18 -65.69 1.30 -26.60
CA ARG A 18 -64.84 2.51 -26.64
C ARG A 18 -64.48 3.00 -25.24
N ALA A 19 -65.47 3.11 -24.35
CA ALA A 19 -65.23 3.52 -22.96
C ALA A 19 -64.31 2.55 -22.21
N TYR A 20 -64.45 1.24 -22.43
CA TYR A 20 -63.59 0.21 -21.84
C TYR A 20 -62.14 0.29 -22.38
N HIS A 21 -61.94 0.42 -23.69
CA HIS A 21 -60.60 0.58 -24.25
C HIS A 21 -59.94 1.89 -23.79
N GLN A 22 -60.72 2.97 -23.66
CA GLN A 22 -60.23 4.26 -23.20
C GLN A 22 -59.80 4.22 -21.72
N SER A 23 -60.57 3.56 -20.86
CA SER A 23 -60.18 3.36 -19.45
C SER A 23 -58.92 2.49 -19.33
N GLN A 24 -58.81 1.42 -20.12
CA GLN A 24 -57.61 0.58 -20.18
C GLN A 24 -56.38 1.36 -20.66
N GLN A 25 -56.52 2.24 -21.65
CA GLN A 25 -55.43 3.10 -22.10
C GLN A 25 -54.99 4.09 -21.01
N ILE A 26 -55.92 4.68 -20.25
CA ILE A 26 -55.61 5.58 -19.13
C ILE A 26 -54.84 4.82 -18.04
N VAL A 27 -55.28 3.61 -17.67
CA VAL A 27 -54.60 2.77 -16.68
C VAL A 27 -53.19 2.38 -17.15
N LYS A 28 -53.04 2.01 -18.43
CA LYS A 28 -51.73 1.68 -19.04
C LYS A 28 -50.79 2.89 -19.03
N LYS A 29 -51.27 4.07 -19.44
CA LYS A 29 -50.50 5.33 -19.40
C LYS A 29 -50.06 5.68 -17.98
N ARG A 30 -50.96 5.53 -16.99
CA ARG A 30 -50.66 5.76 -15.58
C ARG A 30 -49.59 4.79 -15.04
N LYS A 31 -49.71 3.50 -15.34
CA LYS A 31 -48.69 2.49 -14.99
C LYS A 31 -47.34 2.77 -15.66
N ALA A 32 -47.34 3.16 -16.93
CA ALA A 32 -46.11 3.51 -17.64
C ALA A 32 -45.42 4.75 -17.01
N TYR A 33 -46.20 5.77 -16.64
CA TYR A 33 -45.67 6.95 -15.96
C TYR A 33 -45.08 6.62 -14.59
N LEU A 34 -45.78 5.81 -13.79
CA LEU A 34 -45.28 5.30 -12.51
C LEU A 34 -43.97 4.52 -12.67
N LYS A 35 -43.89 3.61 -13.65
CA LYS A 35 -42.66 2.85 -13.94
C LYS A 35 -41.49 3.77 -14.34
N LYS A 36 -41.73 4.77 -15.19
CA LYS A 36 -40.71 5.75 -15.59
C LYS A 36 -40.19 6.56 -14.38
N ARG A 37 -41.09 7.02 -13.51
CA ARG A 37 -40.71 7.73 -12.28
C ARG A 37 -39.91 6.84 -11.33
N MET A 38 -40.31 5.58 -11.19
CA MET A 38 -39.60 4.61 -10.35
C MET A 38 -38.21 4.28 -10.90
N MET A 39 -38.08 4.12 -12.22
CA MET A 39 -36.76 3.94 -12.87
C MET A 39 -35.85 5.15 -12.67
N LEU A 40 -36.37 6.37 -12.72
CA LEU A 40 -35.57 7.57 -12.42
C LEU A 40 -35.07 7.57 -10.97
N ILE A 41 -35.94 7.27 -10.01
CA ILE A 41 -35.56 7.22 -8.59
C ILE A 41 -34.49 6.14 -8.35
N VAL A 42 -34.70 4.93 -8.88
CA VAL A 42 -33.74 3.84 -8.77
C VAL A 42 -32.43 4.18 -9.48
N GLY A 43 -32.49 4.78 -10.67
CA GLY A 43 -31.30 5.19 -11.42
C GLY A 43 -30.47 6.24 -10.67
N VAL A 44 -31.11 7.26 -10.10
CA VAL A 44 -30.43 8.27 -9.26
C VAL A 44 -29.86 7.62 -8.00
N GLY A 45 -30.62 6.72 -7.35
CA GLY A 45 -30.13 5.99 -6.19
C GLY A 45 -28.89 5.14 -6.52
N MET A 46 -28.90 4.44 -7.66
CA MET A 46 -27.75 3.66 -8.13
C MET A 46 -26.55 4.56 -8.44
N LEU A 47 -26.77 5.72 -9.05
CA LEU A 47 -25.72 6.70 -9.33
C LEU A 47 -25.06 7.20 -8.03
N LEU A 48 -25.86 7.53 -7.01
CA LEU A 48 -25.34 7.97 -5.72
C LEU A 48 -24.55 6.84 -5.02
N LEU A 49 -25.06 5.60 -5.11
CA LEU A 49 -24.37 4.44 -4.57
C LEU A 49 -23.04 4.17 -5.27
N THR A 50 -22.95 4.30 -6.60
CA THR A 50 -21.68 4.09 -7.31
C THR A 50 -20.65 5.17 -7.00
N ILE A 51 -21.07 6.43 -6.88
CA ILE A 51 -20.19 7.54 -6.47
C ILE A 51 -19.53 7.25 -5.11
N LEU A 52 -20.25 6.61 -4.19
CA LEU A 52 -19.72 6.25 -2.86
C LEU A 52 -18.97 4.91 -2.86
N ALA A 53 -19.44 3.92 -3.62
CA ALA A 53 -18.90 2.56 -3.61
C ALA A 53 -17.53 2.46 -4.31
N VAL A 54 -17.36 3.13 -5.46
CA VAL A 54 -16.11 3.10 -6.25
C VAL A 54 -14.88 3.56 -5.45
N PRO A 55 -14.89 4.73 -4.79
CA PRO A 55 -13.74 5.16 -4.00
C PRO A 55 -13.53 4.28 -2.76
N THR A 56 -14.60 3.77 -2.15
CA THR A 56 -14.49 2.89 -0.97
C THR A 56 -13.77 1.58 -1.31
N LEU A 57 -14.09 0.98 -2.45
CA LEU A 57 -13.39 -0.21 -2.95
C LEU A 57 -11.92 0.12 -3.26
N ASN A 58 -11.66 1.16 -4.07
CA ASN A 58 -10.28 1.55 -4.37
C ASN A 58 -9.45 1.85 -3.12
N ASN A 59 -10.05 2.48 -2.10
CA ASN A 59 -9.39 2.76 -0.83
C ASN A 59 -9.12 1.47 -0.03
N TYR A 60 -9.99 0.47 -0.09
CA TYR A 60 -9.77 -0.81 0.58
C TYR A 60 -8.56 -1.56 -0.02
N MET A 61 -8.46 -1.59 -1.36
CA MET A 61 -7.32 -2.19 -2.06
C MET A 61 -6.03 -1.40 -1.77
N LYS A 62 -6.04 -0.08 -1.93
CA LYS A 62 -4.88 0.77 -1.61
C LYS A 62 -4.48 0.70 -0.13
N ALA A 63 -5.41 0.51 0.78
CA ALA A 63 -5.10 0.40 2.20
C ALA A 63 -4.34 -0.89 2.55
N HIS A 64 -4.48 -1.95 1.76
CA HIS A 64 -3.69 -3.16 1.93
C HIS A 64 -2.25 -2.93 1.50
N ASP A 65 -2.05 -2.45 0.27
CA ASP A 65 -0.71 -2.17 -0.29
C ASP A 65 0.03 -1.12 0.54
N LEU A 66 -0.68 -0.07 0.96
CA LEU A 66 -0.10 0.98 1.80
C LEU A 66 0.31 0.46 3.17
N ARG A 67 -0.33 -0.58 3.73
CA ARG A 67 0.09 -1.14 5.04
C ARG A 67 1.43 -1.85 4.94
N GLU A 68 1.65 -2.60 3.88
CA GLU A 68 2.91 -3.31 3.65
C GLU A 68 4.04 -2.31 3.39
N GLU A 69 3.82 -1.34 2.50
CA GLU A 69 4.77 -0.27 2.22
C GLU A 69 5.07 0.58 3.48
N ARG A 70 4.06 0.87 4.30
CA ARG A 70 4.24 1.56 5.59
C ARG A 70 5.06 0.75 6.58
N GLN A 71 4.89 -0.58 6.62
CA GLN A 71 5.65 -1.45 7.51
C GLN A 71 7.11 -1.49 7.09
N LEU A 72 7.39 -1.71 5.80
CA LEU A 72 8.74 -1.68 5.25
C LEU A 72 9.44 -0.34 5.52
N ALA A 73 8.78 0.78 5.20
CA ALA A 73 9.32 2.11 5.46
C ALA A 73 9.51 2.39 6.97
N SER A 74 8.63 1.88 7.82
CA SER A 74 8.77 2.00 9.28
C SER A 74 9.98 1.21 9.79
N ASP A 75 10.22 0.01 9.27
CA ASP A 75 11.31 -0.84 9.73
C ASP A 75 12.67 -0.35 9.21
N GLU A 76 12.73 0.16 7.96
CA GLU A 76 13.90 0.89 7.47
C GLU A 76 14.20 2.13 8.33
N LEU A 77 13.16 2.91 8.69
CA LEU A 77 13.34 4.08 9.55
C LEU A 77 13.89 3.71 10.93
N LYS A 78 13.42 2.60 11.53
CA LYS A 78 13.95 2.12 12.81
C LYS A 78 15.41 1.71 12.69
N LEU A 79 15.77 0.97 11.62
CA LEU A 79 17.14 0.53 11.40
C LEU A 79 18.08 1.73 11.27
N VAL A 80 17.74 2.71 10.44
CA VAL A 80 18.56 3.90 10.21
C VAL A 80 18.70 4.73 11.48
N LYS A 81 17.63 4.87 12.28
CA LYS A 81 17.70 5.58 13.56
C LYS A 81 18.58 4.87 14.57
N GLY A 82 18.46 3.55 14.71
CA GLY A 82 19.32 2.76 15.60
C GLY A 82 20.79 2.90 15.23
N TYR A 83 21.10 2.75 13.93
CA TYR A 83 22.46 2.94 13.44
C TYR A 83 23.00 4.36 13.68
N GLN A 84 22.16 5.38 13.52
CA GLN A 84 22.54 6.75 13.84
C GLN A 84 22.87 6.93 15.33
N GLU A 85 22.07 6.37 16.23
CA GLU A 85 22.31 6.41 17.68
C GLU A 85 23.62 5.70 18.06
N ASP A 86 23.86 4.51 17.50
CA ASP A 86 25.11 3.77 17.71
C ASP A 86 26.31 4.57 17.20
N LEU A 87 26.21 5.14 16.00
CA LEU A 87 27.31 5.92 15.43
C LEU A 87 27.58 7.18 16.25
N GLN A 88 26.54 7.85 16.78
CA GLN A 88 26.70 8.96 17.70
C GLN A 88 27.37 8.54 19.02
N TYR A 89 27.03 7.36 19.55
CA TYR A 89 27.70 6.79 20.71
C TYR A 89 29.19 6.57 20.45
N TYR A 90 29.54 5.95 19.32
CA TYR A 90 30.95 5.73 18.97
C TYR A 90 31.69 7.03 18.67
N ILE A 91 31.07 8.02 18.02
CA ILE A 91 31.67 9.35 17.84
C ILE A 91 32.01 9.96 19.20
N LYS A 92 31.11 9.86 20.18
CA LYS A 92 31.37 10.36 21.53
C LYS A 92 32.52 9.61 22.21
N GLN A 93 32.59 8.29 22.06
CA GLN A 93 33.71 7.48 22.56
C GLN A 93 35.03 7.82 21.87
N LEU A 94 35.04 7.98 20.55
CA LEU A 94 36.25 8.34 19.79
C LEU A 94 36.76 9.75 20.11
N ASN A 95 35.91 10.63 20.63
CA ASN A 95 36.32 11.93 21.16
C ASN A 95 36.87 11.86 22.60
N ASP A 96 36.73 10.73 23.29
CA ASP A 96 37.25 10.51 24.64
C ASP A 96 38.67 9.94 24.59
N GLU A 97 39.64 10.65 25.17
CA GLU A 97 41.04 10.25 25.22
C GLU A 97 41.24 8.87 25.87
N GLN A 98 40.44 8.50 26.87
CA GLN A 98 40.56 7.20 27.54
C GLN A 98 40.21 6.05 26.59
N TYR A 99 39.17 6.24 25.79
CA TYR A 99 38.73 5.25 24.81
C TYR A 99 39.75 5.13 23.66
N VAL A 100 40.28 6.26 23.17
CA VAL A 100 41.32 6.27 22.13
C VAL A 100 42.60 5.59 22.61
N ALA A 101 43.02 5.83 23.86
CA ALA A 101 44.17 5.14 24.45
C ALA A 101 43.94 3.63 24.57
N LYS A 102 42.72 3.20 24.95
CA LYS A 102 42.33 1.78 24.97
C LYS A 102 42.39 1.17 23.57
N LEU A 103 41.90 1.89 22.56
CA LEU A 103 41.96 1.44 21.17
C LEU A 103 43.42 1.33 20.68
N ALA A 104 44.27 2.30 21.00
CA ALA A 104 45.69 2.28 20.65
C ALA A 104 46.46 1.12 21.28
N ARG A 105 46.13 0.77 22.54
CA ARG A 105 46.66 -0.41 23.22
C ARG A 105 46.27 -1.71 22.52
N ASN A 106 45.00 -1.81 22.10
CA ASN A 106 44.47 -3.03 21.51
C ASN A 106 44.93 -3.25 20.05
N GLU A 107 44.92 -2.20 19.23
CA GLU A 107 45.20 -2.31 17.78
C GLU A 107 46.68 -2.09 17.44
N TYR A 108 47.33 -1.18 18.15
CA TYR A 108 48.69 -0.73 17.82
C TYR A 108 49.72 -1.12 18.89
N TYR A 109 49.32 -1.89 19.91
CA TYR A 109 50.18 -2.35 21.01
C TYR A 109 50.94 -1.19 21.70
N VAL A 110 50.34 0.00 21.73
CA VAL A 110 50.92 1.19 22.36
C VAL A 110 50.88 1.03 23.86
N THR A 111 51.97 1.34 24.55
CA THR A 111 52.10 1.22 26.01
C THR A 111 52.62 2.50 26.66
N GLY A 112 52.28 2.68 27.93
CA GLY A 112 52.85 3.73 28.78
C GLY A 112 54.25 3.36 29.26
N GLU A 113 54.93 4.34 29.88
CA GLU A 113 56.28 4.13 30.43
C GLU A 113 56.28 3.02 31.49
N GLY A 114 57.08 1.98 31.26
CA GLY A 114 57.26 0.85 32.19
C GLY A 114 56.21 -0.27 32.09
N GLU A 115 55.28 -0.21 31.14
CA GLU A 115 54.32 -1.30 30.88
C GLU A 115 54.94 -2.40 29.97
N ILE A 116 54.54 -3.67 30.17
CA ILE A 116 55.00 -4.82 29.38
C ILE A 116 53.83 -5.36 28.55
N VAL A 117 54.01 -5.53 27.23
CA VAL A 117 52.99 -6.09 26.32
C VAL A 117 53.12 -7.60 26.21
N PHE A 118 52.02 -8.31 26.37
CA PHE A 118 51.91 -9.73 26.04
C PHE A 118 51.11 -9.88 24.74
N ASN A 119 51.73 -10.44 23.70
CA ASN A 119 51.05 -10.69 22.44
C ASN A 119 50.32 -12.04 22.51
N LEU A 120 48.99 -12.00 22.54
CA LEU A 120 48.13 -13.18 22.50
C LEU A 120 47.63 -13.35 21.06
N PRO A 121 47.48 -14.59 20.55
CA PRO A 121 47.03 -14.83 19.18
C PRO A 121 45.52 -14.59 18.97
N ASP A 122 44.96 -13.51 19.54
CA ASP A 122 43.54 -13.20 19.46
C ASP A 122 43.27 -12.15 18.38
N GLU A 123 42.26 -12.39 17.54
CA GLU A 123 41.83 -11.43 16.53
C GLU A 123 40.96 -10.35 17.19
N HIS A 124 41.54 -9.20 17.47
CA HIS A 124 40.79 -8.04 17.96
C HIS A 124 40.21 -7.24 16.79
N ILE A 125 38.87 -7.26 16.71
CA ILE A 125 38.11 -6.38 15.82
C ILE A 125 37.47 -5.30 16.70
N PRO A 126 37.73 -4.00 16.45
CA PRO A 126 37.12 -2.91 17.19
C PRO A 126 35.59 -2.95 17.17
N ASP A 127 34.95 -2.66 18.30
CA ASP A 127 33.50 -2.76 18.45
C ASP A 127 32.71 -1.93 17.42
N TYR A 128 33.22 -0.75 17.01
CA TYR A 128 32.57 0.10 16.02
C TYR A 128 32.54 -0.54 14.61
N GLN A 129 33.51 -1.38 14.27
CA GLN A 129 33.54 -2.06 12.97
C GLN A 129 32.45 -3.13 12.88
N ARG A 130 32.12 -3.78 13.99
CA ARG A 130 31.03 -4.77 14.05
C ARG A 130 29.68 -4.12 13.76
N VAL A 131 29.43 -2.94 14.31
CA VAL A 131 28.18 -2.20 14.06
C VAL A 131 28.07 -1.75 12.60
N ILE A 132 29.17 -1.33 11.98
CA ILE A 132 29.20 -0.98 10.55
C ILE A 132 28.92 -2.21 9.68
N GLN A 133 29.51 -3.36 10.01
CA GLN A 133 29.31 -4.61 9.28
C GLN A 133 27.87 -5.11 9.44
N GLN A 134 27.36 -5.12 10.67
CA GLN A 134 25.99 -5.51 10.97
C GLN A 134 24.96 -4.62 10.26
N HIS A 135 25.14 -3.29 10.30
CA HIS A 135 24.23 -2.39 9.57
C HIS A 135 24.26 -2.61 8.05
N LYS A 136 25.44 -2.92 7.50
CA LYS A 136 25.58 -3.26 6.07
C LYS A 136 24.81 -4.53 5.75
N GLU A 137 24.95 -5.57 6.55
CA GLU A 137 24.19 -6.83 6.43
C GLU A 137 22.68 -6.60 6.55
N ASP A 138 22.24 -5.90 7.60
CA ASP A 138 20.82 -5.60 7.85
C ASP A 138 20.20 -4.81 6.68
N ARG A 139 20.93 -3.82 6.13
CA ARG A 139 20.51 -3.09 4.93
C ARG A 139 20.40 -3.99 3.70
N HIS A 140 21.33 -4.92 3.50
CA HIS A 140 21.28 -5.85 2.37
C HIS A 140 20.07 -6.78 2.45
N LEU A 141 19.65 -7.17 3.66
CA LEU A 141 18.46 -8.01 3.89
C LEU A 141 17.14 -7.27 3.62
N LEU A 142 17.11 -5.94 3.81
CA LEU A 142 15.94 -5.09 3.55
C LEU A 142 15.83 -4.63 2.09
N ARG A 143 16.89 -4.74 1.28
CA ARG A 143 16.92 -4.26 -0.11
C ARG A 143 16.11 -5.19 -1.01
N HIS A 144 15.10 -4.64 -1.70
CA HIS A 144 14.41 -5.36 -2.78
C HIS A 144 15.40 -5.72 -3.91
N PRO A 145 15.27 -6.91 -4.52
CA PRO A 145 16.24 -7.42 -5.50
C PRO A 145 16.39 -6.55 -6.76
N GLU A 146 15.46 -5.66 -7.06
CA GLU A 146 15.56 -4.69 -8.16
C GLU A 146 16.56 -3.56 -7.91
N ASP A 147 16.90 -3.27 -6.65
CA ASP A 147 17.72 -2.11 -6.29
C ASP A 147 19.23 -2.45 -6.19
N ALA A 148 19.61 -3.68 -6.54
CA ALA A 148 20.97 -4.22 -6.43
C ALA A 148 21.94 -3.71 -7.52
N THR A 149 21.51 -2.79 -8.37
CA THR A 149 22.39 -2.13 -9.34
C THR A 149 23.20 -1.03 -8.64
N GLU A 150 24.19 -1.42 -7.85
CA GLU A 150 25.22 -0.48 -7.41
C GLU A 150 26.12 -0.12 -8.59
N PRO A 151 26.41 1.17 -8.83
CA PRO A 151 27.49 1.54 -9.73
C PRO A 151 28.79 1.05 -9.09
N GLN A 152 29.49 0.16 -9.80
CA GLN A 152 30.84 -0.23 -9.41
C GLN A 152 31.69 1.05 -9.38
N SER A 153 32.19 1.40 -8.19
CA SER A 153 33.19 2.45 -8.01
C SER A 153 34.51 1.96 -8.63
N GLU A 154 34.94 2.62 -9.71
CA GLU A 154 36.30 2.55 -10.27
C GLU A 154 37.35 3.12 -9.31
#